data_AF-A0A379XVA9-F1
#
_entry.id   AF-A0A379XVA9-F1
#
_cell.length_a   1.000
_cell.length_b   1.000
_cell.length_c   1.000
_cell.angle_alpha   90.00
_cell.angle_beta   90.00
_cell.angle_gamma   90.00
#
_symmetry.space_group_name_H-M   'P 1'
#
loop_
_entity.id
_entity.type
_entity.pdbx_description
1 polymer ?
#
loop_
_entity_poly.entity_id
_entity_poly.type
_entity_poly.pdbx_seq_one_letter_code
_entity_poly.pdbx_strand_id
1 'polypeptide(L)'
;MSADEKAALQKAQPLLGELGIEFQSDAQHVTIRAVPLPLRQQNLQILIPELIGYLAQQTTFATVNIAQWIARNVQSEHPQWSMAQAISLLADVERLCPQLVKAPPGGLLQPVDLHSAMNALKHE
;
A
#
# COMPACT_ATOMS: atom_id res chain seq x y z
N MET A 1 -12.21 11.05 -18.39
CA MET A 1 -12.85 10.76 -17.11
C MET A 1 -14.36 10.74 -17.31
N SER A 2 -15.04 9.69 -16.86
CA SER A 2 -16.51 9.57 -16.92
C SER A 2 -17.19 10.48 -15.89
N ALA A 3 -18.51 10.65 -16.00
CA ALA A 3 -19.29 11.43 -15.02
C ALA A 3 -19.22 10.80 -13.61
N ASP A 4 -19.27 9.47 -13.53
CA ASP A 4 -19.19 8.72 -12.26
C ASP A 4 -17.82 8.84 -11.62
N GLU A 5 -16.75 8.73 -12.41
CA GLU A 5 -15.37 8.94 -11.94
C GLU A 5 -15.18 10.36 -11.38
N LYS A 6 -15.72 11.37 -12.09
CA LYS A 6 -15.66 12.76 -11.64
C LYS A 6 -16.40 12.95 -10.31
N ALA A 7 -17.60 12.42 -10.20
CA ALA A 7 -18.41 12.53 -8.99
C ALA A 7 -17.76 11.81 -7.79
N ALA A 8 -17.21 10.61 -8.02
CA ALA A 8 -16.49 9.86 -7.00
C ALA A 8 -15.22 10.59 -6.55
N LEU A 9 -14.45 11.16 -7.47
CA LEU A 9 -13.24 11.92 -7.16
C LEU A 9 -13.57 13.20 -6.36
N GLN A 10 -14.63 13.92 -6.73
CA GLN A 10 -15.12 15.08 -5.96
C GLN A 10 -15.56 14.69 -4.55
N LYS A 11 -16.30 13.58 -4.41
CA LYS A 11 -16.75 13.06 -3.11
C LYS A 11 -15.57 12.60 -2.23
N ALA A 12 -14.54 12.05 -2.84
CA ALA A 12 -13.34 11.56 -2.15
C ALA A 12 -12.32 12.67 -1.83
N GLN A 13 -12.47 13.88 -2.38
CA GLN A 13 -11.51 14.98 -2.23
C GLN A 13 -11.09 15.27 -0.78
N PRO A 14 -11.98 15.41 0.22
CA PRO A 14 -11.56 15.64 1.60
C PRO A 14 -10.71 14.48 2.16
N LEU A 15 -11.07 13.23 1.84
CA LEU A 15 -10.36 12.04 2.31
C LEU A 15 -8.98 11.88 1.65
N LEU A 16 -8.88 12.21 0.37
CA LEU A 16 -7.60 12.27 -0.33
C LEU A 16 -6.71 13.37 0.26
N GLY A 17 -7.30 14.50 0.65
CA GLY A 17 -6.62 15.57 1.39
C GLY A 17 -6.04 15.10 2.73
N GLU A 18 -6.78 14.30 3.50
CA GLU A 18 -6.27 13.69 4.76
C GLU A 18 -5.06 12.78 4.53
N LEU A 19 -4.97 12.15 3.36
CA LEU A 19 -3.83 11.33 2.94
C LEU A 19 -2.69 12.15 2.31
N GLY A 20 -2.82 13.47 2.23
CA GLY A 20 -1.83 14.35 1.60
C GLY A 20 -1.83 14.29 0.07
N ILE A 21 -2.93 13.83 -0.55
CA ILE A 21 -3.13 13.83 -2.00
C ILE A 21 -3.98 15.04 -2.37
N GLU A 22 -3.33 16.03 -2.96
CA GLU A 22 -4.00 17.25 -3.43
C GLU A 22 -4.08 17.23 -4.95
N PHE A 23 -5.24 17.61 -5.48
CA PHE A 23 -5.46 17.69 -6.91
C PHE A 23 -6.39 18.84 -7.27
N GLN A 24 -6.35 19.21 -8.54
CA GLN A 24 -7.37 20.02 -9.19
C GLN A 24 -7.99 19.23 -10.32
N SER A 25 -9.31 19.36 -10.50
CA SER A 25 -10.03 18.73 -11.60
C SER A 25 -10.70 19.81 -12.44
N ASP A 26 -10.51 19.77 -13.75
CA ASP A 26 -11.29 20.54 -14.73
C ASP A 26 -12.34 19.64 -15.42
N ALA A 27 -12.84 20.06 -16.59
CA ALA A 27 -13.84 19.30 -17.34
C ALA A 27 -13.35 17.93 -17.82
N GLN A 28 -12.06 17.77 -18.13
CA GLN A 28 -11.50 16.57 -18.75
C GLN A 28 -10.27 16.01 -18.03
N HIS A 29 -9.57 16.82 -17.24
CA HIS A 29 -8.28 16.48 -16.67
C HIS A 29 -8.27 16.60 -15.15
N VAL A 30 -7.40 15.79 -14.54
CA VAL A 30 -7.04 15.86 -13.13
C VAL A 30 -5.55 16.19 -13.07
N THR A 31 -5.22 17.29 -12.40
CA THR A 31 -3.83 17.72 -12.14
C THR A 31 -3.50 17.45 -10.69
N ILE A 32 -2.52 16.58 -10.46
CA ILE A 32 -1.99 16.29 -9.12
C ILE A 32 -1.09 17.44 -8.68
N ARG A 33 -1.35 18.00 -7.49
CA ARG A 33 -0.59 19.10 -6.89
C ARG A 33 0.37 18.62 -5.81
N ALA A 34 -0.05 17.65 -5.02
CA ALA A 34 0.77 17.05 -3.98
C ALA A 34 0.43 15.58 -3.81
N VAL A 35 1.43 14.80 -3.40
CA VAL A 35 1.29 13.41 -2.95
C VAL A 35 2.15 13.19 -1.72
N PRO A 36 1.76 12.27 -0.81
CA PRO A 36 2.56 11.93 0.36
C PRO A 36 3.89 11.29 -0.06
N LEU A 37 4.89 11.37 0.83
CA LEU A 37 6.26 10.89 0.58
C LEU A 37 6.32 9.46 0.02
N PRO A 38 5.56 8.47 0.53
CA PRO A 38 5.60 7.10 0.02
C PRO A 38 5.19 6.94 -1.46
N LEU A 39 4.49 7.92 -2.04
CA LEU A 39 4.04 7.86 -3.44
C LEU A 39 4.97 8.59 -4.41
N ARG A 40 5.98 9.32 -3.93
CA ARG A 40 6.81 10.18 -4.80
C ARG A 40 7.62 9.41 -5.85
N GLN A 41 8.00 8.18 -5.55
CA GLN A 41 8.76 7.31 -6.46
C GLN A 41 7.87 6.36 -7.28
N GLN A 42 6.55 6.39 -7.05
CA GLN A 42 5.60 5.53 -7.74
C GLN A 42 5.24 6.09 -9.11
N ASN A 43 4.86 5.23 -10.04
CA ASN A 43 4.36 5.67 -11.34
C ASN A 43 2.95 6.26 -11.21
N LEU A 44 2.87 7.56 -10.91
CA LEU A 44 1.61 8.26 -10.72
C LEU A 44 0.72 8.29 -11.97
N GLN A 45 1.30 8.14 -13.17
CA GLN A 45 0.54 8.05 -14.41
C GLN A 45 -0.27 6.74 -14.51
N ILE A 46 0.10 5.72 -13.72
CA ILE A 46 -0.65 4.45 -13.60
C ILE A 46 -1.52 4.49 -12.33
N LEU A 47 -0.92 4.80 -11.18
CA LEU A 47 -1.59 4.71 -9.89
C LEU A 47 -2.81 5.63 -9.77
N ILE A 48 -2.73 6.86 -10.27
CA ILE A 48 -3.81 7.84 -10.13
C ILE A 48 -5.05 7.45 -10.96
N PRO A 49 -4.92 7.10 -12.26
CA PRO A 49 -6.06 6.55 -13.01
C PRO A 49 -6.69 5.32 -12.36
N GLU A 50 -5.89 4.38 -11.86
CA GLU A 50 -6.41 3.18 -11.18
C GLU A 50 -7.16 3.54 -9.89
N LEU A 51 -6.64 4.51 -9.12
CA LEU A 51 -7.30 5.01 -7.92
C LEU A 51 -8.65 5.64 -8.25
N ILE A 52 -8.72 6.46 -9.31
CA ILE A 52 -9.99 7.06 -9.77
C ILE A 52 -10.99 5.97 -10.18
N GLY A 53 -10.53 4.95 -10.92
CA GLY A 53 -11.35 3.80 -11.30
C GLY A 53 -11.85 3.01 -10.09
N TYR A 54 -11.00 2.81 -9.08
CA TYR A 54 -11.39 2.20 -7.80
C TYR A 54 -12.46 3.02 -7.08
N LEU A 55 -12.27 4.35 -6.95
CA LEU A 55 -13.20 5.25 -6.29
C LEU A 55 -14.57 5.27 -6.97
N ALA A 56 -14.61 5.21 -8.31
CA ALA A 56 -15.85 5.17 -9.08
C ALA A 56 -16.71 3.92 -8.78
N GLN A 57 -16.09 2.84 -8.29
CA GLN A 57 -16.78 1.60 -7.93
C GLN A 57 -17.24 1.59 -6.46
N GLN A 58 -16.90 2.60 -5.66
CA GLN A 58 -17.23 2.64 -4.24
C GLN A 58 -18.55 3.34 -3.97
N THR A 59 -19.39 2.72 -3.14
CA THR A 59 -20.61 3.34 -2.61
C THR A 59 -20.33 4.11 -1.32
N THR A 60 -19.41 3.58 -0.50
CA THR A 60 -18.98 4.13 0.79
C THR A 60 -17.50 4.50 0.74
N PHE A 61 -17.17 5.68 1.27
CA PHE A 61 -15.81 6.22 1.23
C PHE A 61 -15.28 6.32 2.66
N ALA A 62 -14.06 5.83 2.87
CA ALA A 62 -13.36 5.95 4.14
C ALA A 62 -11.86 6.07 3.87
N THR A 63 -11.19 6.98 4.58
CA THR A 63 -9.76 7.25 4.46
C THR A 63 -8.93 5.96 4.60
N VAL A 64 -9.30 5.08 5.53
CA VAL A 64 -8.62 3.79 5.75
C VAL A 64 -8.72 2.86 4.53
N ASN A 65 -9.87 2.80 3.86
CA ASN A 65 -10.05 1.93 2.69
C ASN A 65 -9.22 2.41 1.51
N ILE A 66 -9.16 3.73 1.31
CA ILE A 66 -8.35 4.36 0.26
C ILE A 66 -6.86 4.13 0.53
N ALA A 67 -6.40 4.36 1.77
CA ALA A 67 -5.02 4.11 2.15
C ALA A 67 -4.63 2.63 1.97
N GLN A 68 -5.50 1.70 2.36
CA GLN A 68 -5.27 0.27 2.17
C GLN A 68 -5.23 -0.12 0.70
N TRP A 69 -6.12 0.44 -0.13
CA TRP A 69 -6.09 0.20 -1.57
C TRP A 69 -4.78 0.70 -2.16
N ILE A 70 -4.35 1.92 -1.83
CA ILE A 70 -3.06 2.47 -2.30
C ILE A 70 -1.91 1.55 -1.89
N ALA A 71 -1.83 1.16 -0.62
CA ALA A 71 -0.76 0.30 -0.11
C ALA A 71 -0.66 -1.07 -0.82
N ARG A 72 -1.76 -1.57 -1.40
CA ARG A 72 -1.78 -2.83 -2.17
C ARG A 72 -1.43 -2.66 -3.64
N ASN A 73 -1.59 -1.46 -4.19
CA ASN A 73 -1.40 -1.17 -5.61
C ASN A 73 -0.12 -0.37 -5.90
N VAL A 74 0.61 0.06 -4.87
CA VAL A 74 1.98 0.56 -5.05
C VAL A 74 2.93 -0.60 -5.39
N GLN A 75 3.83 -0.35 -6.33
CA GLN A 75 4.82 -1.34 -6.72
C GLN A 75 5.93 -1.40 -5.68
N SER A 76 6.33 -2.62 -5.33
CA SER A 76 7.56 -2.83 -4.54
C SER A 76 8.76 -2.37 -5.36
N GLU A 77 9.57 -1.47 -4.79
CA GLU A 77 10.78 -0.96 -5.42
C GLU A 77 11.90 -2.03 -5.49
N HIS A 78 11.73 -3.19 -4.85
CA HIS A 78 12.79 -4.16 -4.62
C HIS A 78 12.42 -5.56 -5.13
N PRO A 79 12.84 -5.93 -6.36
CA PRO A 79 12.74 -7.31 -6.83
C PRO A 79 13.69 -8.26 -6.08
N GLN A 80 14.75 -7.72 -5.48
CA GLN A 80 15.69 -8.45 -4.62
C GLN A 80 15.97 -7.62 -3.35
N TRP A 81 15.96 -8.30 -2.21
CA TRP A 81 16.20 -7.68 -0.91
C TRP A 81 17.63 -7.92 -0.44
N SER A 82 18.33 -6.85 -0.05
CA SER A 82 19.53 -6.95 0.76
C SER A 82 19.18 -7.15 2.24
N MET A 83 20.14 -7.66 3.01
CA MET A 83 19.98 -7.81 4.46
C MET A 83 19.69 -6.47 5.15
N ALA A 84 20.37 -5.39 4.75
CA ALA A 84 20.15 -4.06 5.34
C ALA A 84 18.73 -3.54 5.10
N GLN A 85 18.17 -3.76 3.90
CA GLN A 85 16.78 -3.39 3.60
C GLN A 85 15.77 -4.21 4.42
N ALA A 86 16.01 -5.52 4.57
CA ALA A 86 15.15 -6.37 5.38
C ALA A 86 15.15 -5.94 6.85
N ILE A 87 16.33 -5.65 7.43
CA ILE A 87 16.45 -5.16 8.80
C ILE A 87 15.71 -3.83 8.99
N SER A 88 15.95 -2.85 8.10
CA SER A 88 15.28 -1.55 8.18
C SER A 88 13.76 -1.68 8.08
N LEU A 89 13.26 -2.52 7.16
CA LEU A 89 11.83 -2.75 7.01
C LEU A 89 11.23 -3.35 8.29
N LEU A 90 11.86 -4.38 8.86
CA LEU A 90 11.36 -5.02 10.09
C LEU A 90 11.36 -4.05 11.27
N ALA A 91 12.40 -3.22 11.41
CA ALA A 91 12.44 -2.18 12.43
C ALA A 91 11.30 -1.15 12.29
N ASP A 92 10.98 -0.75 11.05
CA ASP A 92 9.84 0.11 10.78
C ASP A 92 8.50 -0.57 11.09
N VAL A 93 8.34 -1.85 10.76
CA VAL A 93 7.15 -2.64 11.11
C VAL A 93 6.99 -2.76 12.62
N GLU A 94 8.07 -3.02 13.37
CA GLU A 94 8.03 -3.09 14.83
C GLU A 94 7.59 -1.76 15.46
N ARG A 95 8.10 -0.65 14.92
CA ARG A 95 7.82 0.70 15.41
C ARG A 95 6.42 1.19 15.04
N LEU A 96 5.96 0.93 13.81
CA LEU A 96 4.72 1.48 13.26
C LEU A 96 3.52 0.53 13.43
N CYS A 97 3.78 -0.78 13.48
CA CYS A 97 2.76 -1.83 13.49
C CYS A 97 3.02 -2.88 14.59
N PRO A 98 3.12 -2.49 15.87
CA PRO A 98 3.46 -3.41 16.96
C PRO A 98 2.51 -4.60 17.10
N GLN A 99 1.26 -4.47 16.64
CA GLN A 99 0.28 -5.54 16.58
C GLN A 99 0.67 -6.70 15.65
N LEU A 100 1.36 -6.41 14.54
CA LEU A 100 1.79 -7.43 13.58
C LEU A 100 2.94 -8.28 14.16
N VAL A 101 3.74 -7.71 15.06
CA VAL A 101 4.80 -8.44 15.77
C VAL A 101 4.19 -9.37 16.83
N LYS A 102 3.19 -8.88 17.57
CA LYS A 102 2.52 -9.65 18.62
C LYS A 102 1.70 -10.81 18.08
N ALA A 103 1.06 -10.62 16.92
CA ALA A 103 0.19 -11.61 16.29
C ALA A 103 0.40 -11.57 14.76
N PRO A 104 1.51 -12.14 14.25
CA PRO A 104 1.79 -12.11 12.83
C PRO A 104 0.80 -12.99 12.07
N PRO A 105 0.16 -12.49 11.00
CA PRO A 105 -0.63 -13.34 10.12
C PRO A 105 0.30 -14.35 9.41
N GLY A 106 -0.23 -15.53 9.08
CA GLY A 106 0.57 -16.60 8.46
C GLY A 106 1.20 -16.25 7.10
N GLY A 107 0.69 -15.21 6.42
CA GLY A 107 1.31 -14.68 5.20
C GLY A 107 2.49 -13.73 5.43
N LEU A 108 2.73 -13.31 6.68
CA LEU A 108 3.83 -12.41 7.06
C LEU A 108 5.01 -13.17 7.65
N LEU A 109 4.75 -14.09 8.58
CA LEU A 109 5.78 -14.86 9.28
C LEU A 109 5.35 -16.32 9.38
N GLN A 110 6.28 -17.22 9.05
CA GLN A 110 6.07 -18.66 9.20
C GLN A 110 7.21 -19.31 10.00
N PRO A 111 6.90 -20.26 10.89
CA PRO A 111 7.93 -21.05 11.55
C PRO A 111 8.62 -21.98 10.55
N VAL A 112 9.94 -22.13 10.69
CA VAL A 112 10.73 -23.10 9.94
C VAL A 112 10.99 -24.30 10.85
N ASP A 113 10.51 -25.48 10.46
CA ASP A 113 10.74 -26.70 11.24
C ASP A 113 12.16 -27.24 11.04
N LEU A 114 12.92 -27.28 12.14
CA LEU A 114 14.29 -27.81 12.16
C LEU A 114 14.36 -29.27 12.63
N HIS A 115 13.28 -29.85 13.18
CA HIS A 115 13.31 -31.21 13.72
C HIS A 115 13.63 -32.25 12.64
N SER A 116 13.08 -32.04 11.45
CA SER A 116 13.34 -32.89 10.29
C SER A 116 14.84 -32.95 9.92
N ALA A 117 15.51 -31.78 9.89
CA ALA A 117 16.95 -31.70 9.64
C ALA A 117 17.77 -32.34 10.77
N MET A 118 17.40 -32.07 12.03
CA MET A 118 18.09 -32.63 13.20
C MET A 118 17.99 -34.16 13.27
N ASN A 119 16.86 -34.74 12.87
CA ASN A 119 16.68 -36.19 12.87
C ASN A 119 17.49 -36.87 11.77
N ALA A 120 17.65 -36.23 10.61
CA ALA A 120 18.52 -36.74 9.55
C ALA A 120 19.98 -36.85 10.01
N LEU A 121 20.47 -35.86 10.77
CA LEU A 121 21.83 -35.86 11.34
C LEU A 121 22.08 -36.95 12.40
N LYS A 122 21.04 -37.59 12.94
CA LYS A 122 21.17 -38.68 13.93
C LYS A 122 21.22 -40.08 13.32
N HIS A 123 20.91 -40.19 12.02
CA HIS A 123 20.89 -41.46 11.29
C HIS A 123 22.06 -41.58 10.29
N GLU A 124 23.09 -40.73 10.43
CA GLU A 124 24.47 -40.98 9.96
C GLU A 124 25.31 -41.55 11.11
#